data_AF-A0A4P5Y404-F1
#
_entry.id   AF-A0A4P5Y404-F1
#
_cell.length_a   1.000
_cell.length_b   1.000
_cell.length_c   1.000
_cell.angle_alpha   90.00
_cell.angle_beta   90.00
_cell.angle_gamma   90.00
#
_symmetry.space_group_name_H-M   'P 1'
#
loop_
_entity.id
_entity.type
_entity.pdbx_description
1 polymer ?
#
loop_
_entity_poly.entity_id
_entity_poly.type
_entity_poly.pdbx_seq_one_letter_code
_entity_poly.pdbx_strand_id
1 'polypeptide(L)' 'MGTLLLLLTPLVGGLFLALVQLAIYSFLVGTNRLKADDVPFFGLLLFRGVALVFALGALGAVAMHLIR' A
#
# COMPACT_ATOMS: atom_id res chain seq x y z
N MET A 1 0.52 1.70 -25.25
CA MET A 1 -0.59 1.69 -24.27
C MET A 1 -0.39 0.69 -23.13
N GLY A 2 0.05 -0.55 -23.37
CA GLY A 2 0.24 -1.55 -22.29
C GLY A 2 1.26 -1.19 -21.21
N THR A 3 2.35 -0.49 -21.56
CA THR A 3 3.39 -0.03 -20.61
C THR A 3 2.92 1.07 -19.66
N LEU A 4 1.99 1.93 -20.09
CA LEU A 4 1.38 2.97 -19.26
C LEU A 4 0.43 2.35 -18.20
N LEU A 5 -0.33 1.34 -18.58
CA LEU A 5 -1.21 0.60 -17.65
C LEU A 5 -0.41 -0.17 -16.59
N LEU A 6 0.71 -0.77 -16.98
CA LEU A 6 1.62 -1.44 -16.05
C LEU A 6 2.23 -0.48 -15.03
N LEU A 7 2.53 0.75 -15.43
CA LEU A 7 3.05 1.78 -14.51
C LEU A 7 1.99 2.29 -13.52
N LEU A 8 0.73 2.33 -13.96
CA LEU A 8 -0.41 2.74 -13.12
C LEU A 8 -0.82 1.67 -12.12
N THR A 9 -0.58 0.39 -12.41
CA THR A 9 -0.96 -0.74 -11.56
C THR A 9 -0.43 -0.63 -10.11
N PRO A 10 0.87 -0.36 -9.88
CA PRO A 10 1.39 -0.18 -8.52
C PRO A 10 0.90 1.10 -7.83
N LEU A 11 0.63 2.16 -8.60
CA LEU A 11 0.04 3.40 -8.09
C LEU A 11 -1.39 3.17 -7.60
N VAL A 12 -2.22 2.48 -8.37
CA VAL A 12 -3.61 2.14 -8.00
C VAL A 12 -3.62 1.17 -6.82
N GLY A 13 -2.75 0.15 -6.83
CA GLY A 13 -2.62 -0.79 -5.72
C GLY A 13 -2.17 -0.11 -4.41
N GLY A 14 -1.19 0.79 -4.51
CA GLY A 14 -0.72 1.56 -3.36
C GLY A 14 -1.77 2.54 -2.83
N LEU A 15 -2.54 3.18 -3.72
CA LEU A 15 -3.67 4.03 -3.34
C LEU A 15 -4.75 3.25 -2.58
N PHE A 16 -5.11 2.07 -3.08
CA PHE A 16 -6.07 1.19 -2.41
C PHE A 16 -5.61 0.82 -1.00
N LEU A 17 -4.36 0.39 -0.84
CA LEU A 17 -3.79 0.07 0.47
C LEU A 17 -3.76 1.26 1.41
N ALA A 18 -3.44 2.45 0.91
CA ALA A 18 -3.43 3.68 1.71
C ALA A 18 -4.82 4.04 2.23
N LEU A 19 -5.86 3.90 1.39
CA LEU A 19 -7.25 4.12 1.79
C LEU A 19 -7.70 3.09 2.84
N VAL A 20 -7.34 1.82 2.67
CA VAL A 20 -7.64 0.77 3.66
C VAL A 20 -6.94 1.06 4.99
N GLN A 21 -5.66 1.44 4.97
CA GLN A 21 -4.94 1.82 6.18
C GLN A 21 -5.57 3.03 6.86
N LEU A 22 -5.94 4.06 6.09
CA LEU A 22 -6.60 5.24 6.63
C LEU A 22 -7.94 4.90 7.29
N ALA A 23 -8.72 3.99 6.70
CA ALA A 23 -9.96 3.49 7.29
C ALA A 23 -9.70 2.75 8.61
N ILE A 24 -8.67 1.89 8.67
CA ILE A 24 -8.27 1.19 9.89
C ILE A 24 -7.85 2.18 10.98
N TYR A 25 -7.00 3.16 10.65
CA TYR A 25 -6.58 4.18 11.61
C TYR A 25 -7.77 5.00 12.12
N SER A 26 -8.67 5.42 11.24
CA SER A 26 -9.89 6.15 11.61
C SER A 26 -10.78 5.34 12.56
N PHE A 27 -10.92 4.03 12.31
CA PHE A 27 -11.66 3.13 13.19
C PHE A 27 -10.99 2.96 14.56
N LEU A 28 -9.66 2.84 14.60
CA LEU A 28 -8.89 2.70 15.84
C LEU A 28 -8.90 3.98 16.69
N VAL A 29 -8.90 5.15 16.04
CA VAL A 29 -9.11 6.44 16.70
C VAL A 29 -10.53 6.54 17.26
N GLY A 30 -11.55 6.15 16.49
CA GLY A 30 -12.96 6.14 16.93
C GLY A 30 -13.23 5.20 18.11
N THR A 31 -12.43 4.14 18.26
CA THR A 31 -12.52 3.19 19.39
C THR A 31 -11.63 3.58 20.58
N ASN A 32 -11.03 4.79 20.57
CA ASN A 32 -10.07 5.28 21.58
C ASN A 32 -8.87 4.34 21.81
N ARG A 33 -8.56 3.47 20.84
CA ARG A 33 -7.41 2.55 20.89
C ARG A 33 -6.12 3.24 20.45
N LEU A 34 -6.22 4.36 19.75
CA LEU A 34 -5.12 5.16 19.21
C LEU A 34 -5.45 6.65 19.34
N LYS A 35 -4.44 7.47 19.63
CA LYS A 35 -4.58 8.93 19.60
C LYS A 35 -4.47 9.42 18.17
N ALA A 36 -5.18 10.51 17.85
CA ALA A 36 -5.13 11.11 16.52
C ALA A 36 -3.70 11.56 16.12
N ASP A 37 -2.87 11.91 17.12
CA ASP A 37 -1.47 12.31 16.92
C ASP A 37 -0.57 11.17 16.43
N ASP A 38 -0.98 9.91 16.64
CA ASP A 38 -0.25 8.73 16.20
C ASP A 38 -0.62 8.30 14.77
N VAL A 39 -1.58 8.98 14.12
CA VAL A 39 -2.00 8.64 12.76
C VAL A 39 -0.99 9.21 11.76
N PRO A 40 -0.27 8.35 11.01
CA PRO A 40 0.67 8.82 10.00
C PRO A 40 -0.06 9.57 8.87
N PHE A 41 0.59 10.60 8.34
CA PHE A 41 0.08 11.38 7.22
C PHE A 41 -0.26 10.50 6.01
N PHE A 42 -1.31 10.86 5.27
CA PHE A 42 -1.79 10.09 4.11
C PHE A 42 -0.70 9.84 3.06
N GLY A 43 0.18 10.82 2.81
CA GLY A 43 1.32 10.63 1.89
C GLY A 43 2.29 9.54 2.36
N LEU A 44 2.50 9.38 3.67
CA LEU A 44 3.31 8.31 4.23
C LEU A 44 2.61 6.95 4.10
N LEU A 45 1.29 6.90 4.30
CA LEU A 45 0.47 5.72 4.06
C LEU A 45 0.52 5.29 2.59
N LEU A 46 0.40 6.25 1.67
CA LEU A 46 0.53 6.02 0.23
C LEU A 46 1.90 5.47 -0.14
N PHE A 47 2.96 6.08 0.38
CA PHE A 47 4.32 5.59 0.14
C PHE A 47 4.51 4.17 0.65
N ARG A 48 4.03 3.85 1.85
CA ARG A 48 4.09 2.49 2.41
C ARG A 48 3.27 1.50 1.58
N GLY A 49 2.08 1.88 1.13
CA GLY A 49 1.23 1.08 0.25
C GLY A 49 1.91 0.78 -1.08
N VAL A 50 2.44 1.80 -1.76
CA VAL A 50 3.18 1.64 -3.03
C VAL A 50 4.42 0.78 -2.83
N ALA A 51 5.22 1.04 -1.79
CA ALA A 51 6.42 0.26 -1.47
C ALA A 51 6.10 -1.22 -1.21
N LEU A 52 4.98 -1.51 -0.53
CA LEU A 52 4.48 -2.88 -0.33
C LEU A 52 4.12 -3.56 -1.65
N VAL A 53 3.43 -2.87 -2.55
CA VAL A 53 3.07 -3.42 -3.86
C VAL A 53 4.32 -3.71 -4.69
N PHE A 54 5.31 -2.82 -4.67
CA PHE A 54 6.61 -3.08 -5.32
C PHE A 54 7.35 -4.25 -4.69
N ALA A 55 7.37 -4.36 -3.36
CA ALA A 55 8.02 -5.46 -2.66
C ALA A 55 7.35 -6.81 -2.97
N LEU A 56 6.02 -6.85 -2.98
CA LEU A 56 5.25 -8.04 -3.35
C LEU A 56 5.45 -8.41 -4.81
N GLY A 57 5.49 -7.42 -5.71
CA GLY A 57 5.79 -7.64 -7.12
C GLY A 57 7.19 -8.21 -7.34
N ALA A 58 8.19 -7.67 -6.63
CA ALA A 58 9.56 -8.16 -6.69
C ALA A 58 9.68 -9.59 -6.11
N LEU A 59 9.06 -9.87 -4.96
CA LEU A 59 9.03 -11.22 -4.38
C LEU A 59 8.32 -12.22 -5.30
N GLY A 60 7.20 -11.84 -5.91
CA GLY A 60 6.50 -12.67 -6.88
C GLY A 60 7.35 -12.98 -8.12
N ALA A 61 8.07 -11.98 -8.64
CA ALA A 61 8.99 -12.17 -9.76
C ALA A 61 10.16 -13.11 -9.39
N VAL A 62 10.74 -12.94 -8.20
CA VAL A 62 11.82 -13.82 -7.69
C VAL A 62 11.31 -15.24 -7.48
N ALA A 63 10.14 -15.42 -6.87
CA ALA A 63 9.55 -16.74 -6.64
C ALA A 63 9.25 -17.49 -7.95
N MET A 64 8.70 -16.80 -8.95
CA MET A 64 8.51 -17.40 -10.28
C MET A 64 9.82 -17.73 -10.97
N HIS A 65 10.89 -16.97 -10.73
CA HIS A 65 12.20 -17.28 -11.28
C HIS A 65 12.84 -18.51 -10.62
N LEU A 66 12.61 -18.74 -9.33
CA LEU A 66 13.14 -19.90 -8.59
C LEU A 66 12.40 -21.22 -8.89
N ILE A 67 11.15 -21.14 -9.34
CA ILE A 67 10.32 -22.32 -9.70
C ILE A 67 10.61 -22.78 -11.15
N ARG A 68 11.26 -21.94 -11.96
CA ARG A 68 11.62 -22.20 -13.35
C ARG A 68 13.05 -22.67 -13.49
#